data_AF-A0A376YCA8-F1
#
_entry.id   AF-A0A376YCA8-F1
#
_cell.length_a   1.000
_cell.length_b   1.000
_cell.length_c   1.000
_cell.angle_alpha   90.00
_cell.angle_beta   90.00
_cell.angle_gamma   90.00
#
_symmetry.space_group_name_H-M   'P 1'
#
loop_
_entity.id
_entity.type
_entity.pdbx_description
1 polymer ?
#
loop_
_entity_poly.entity_id
_entity_poly.type
_entity_poly.pdbx_seq_one_letter_code
_entity_poly.pdbx_strand_id
1 'polypeptide(L)'
;MTHVIGYVSKINDKDVERLNNDGKLANYAATHDIGKLGIERYYEDVLHGQTGYEEVEVNNRGRVIRQLKEVPPQAGHDIYLTLDLKLQQYIETLLAGSRAAVVVTDPRTGGVLALVSTPSYDPNLFVDGISSKDYPPC
;
A
#
# COMPACT_ATOMS: atom_id res chain seq x y z
N MET A 1 5.75 -0.34 13.15
CA MET A 1 4.50 0.15 12.48
C MET A 1 3.90 -0.80 11.42
N THR A 2 4.54 -1.93 11.16
CA THR A 2 4.33 -2.77 9.99
C THR A 2 2.92 -3.33 9.85
N HIS A 3 2.34 -3.82 10.95
CA HIS A 3 1.04 -4.49 10.93
C HIS A 3 -0.15 -3.52 10.76
N VAL A 4 -0.03 -2.28 11.24
CA VAL A 4 -1.13 -1.31 11.19
C VAL A 4 -1.13 -0.51 9.89
N ILE A 5 0.03 0.02 9.49
CA ILE A 5 0.14 0.75 8.22
C ILE A 5 0.07 -0.23 7.06
N GLY A 6 0.89 -1.27 7.12
CA GLY A 6 1.07 -2.20 6.02
C GLY A 6 2.18 -1.81 5.07
N TYR A 7 2.11 -2.37 3.87
CA TYR A 7 3.04 -2.09 2.78
C TYR A 7 2.32 -2.27 1.45
N VAL A 8 2.86 -1.59 0.44
CA VAL A 8 2.57 -1.83 -0.97
C VAL A 8 3.61 -2.78 -1.55
N SER A 9 3.20 -3.66 -2.44
CA SER A 9 4.14 -4.45 -3.24
C SER A 9 3.52 -4.90 -4.55
N LYS A 10 4.36 -5.45 -5.42
CA LYS A 10 4.01 -5.85 -6.77
C LYS A 10 2.69 -6.64 -6.84
N ILE A 11 1.82 -6.25 -7.75
CA ILE A 11 0.56 -6.92 -8.06
C ILE A 11 0.86 -8.37 -8.50
N ASN A 12 0.09 -9.31 -7.95
CA ASN A 12 0.13 -10.71 -8.35
C ASN A 12 -1.22 -11.11 -9.00
N ASP A 13 -1.28 -12.32 -9.56
CA ASP A 13 -2.47 -12.81 -10.26
C ASP A 13 -3.73 -12.82 -9.39
N LYS A 14 -3.60 -13.07 -8.08
CA LYS A 14 -4.74 -13.03 -7.14
C LYS A 14 -5.26 -11.61 -6.93
N ASP A 15 -4.38 -10.61 -6.95
CA ASP A 15 -4.78 -9.22 -6.89
C ASP A 15 -5.45 -8.78 -8.19
N VAL A 16 -4.96 -9.24 -9.35
CA VAL A 16 -5.62 -9.01 -10.64
C VAL A 16 -7.02 -9.61 -10.65
N GLU A 17 -7.19 -10.84 -10.19
CA GLU A 17 -8.50 -11.47 -10.04
C GLU A 17 -9.42 -10.68 -9.11
N ARG A 18 -8.91 -10.23 -7.94
CA ARG A 18 -9.67 -9.39 -7.00
C ARG A 18 -10.10 -8.08 -7.64
N LEU A 19 -9.17 -7.35 -8.28
CA LEU A 19 -9.44 -6.08 -8.95
C LEU A 19 -10.44 -6.24 -10.10
N ASN A 20 -10.38 -7.36 -10.82
CA ASN A 20 -11.33 -7.66 -11.90
C ASN A 20 -12.73 -7.92 -11.36
N ASN A 21 -12.85 -8.72 -10.30
CA ASN A 21 -14.12 -9.00 -9.65
C ASN A 21 -14.75 -7.74 -9.03
N ASP A 22 -13.92 -6.83 -8.52
CA ASP A 22 -14.34 -5.55 -7.96
C ASP A 22 -14.60 -4.48 -9.03
N GLY A 23 -14.37 -4.78 -10.32
CA GLY A 23 -14.56 -3.83 -11.44
C GLY A 23 -13.54 -2.68 -11.46
N LYS A 24 -12.43 -2.82 -10.76
CA LYS A 24 -11.40 -1.78 -10.59
C LYS A 24 -10.22 -1.93 -11.54
N LEU A 25 -10.06 -3.09 -12.17
CA LEU A 25 -8.88 -3.43 -12.98
C LEU A 25 -8.54 -2.39 -14.05
N ALA A 26 -9.54 -1.74 -14.66
CA ALA A 26 -9.33 -0.69 -15.65
C ALA A 26 -8.53 0.51 -15.11
N ASN A 27 -8.72 0.85 -13.84
CA ASN A 27 -7.99 1.95 -13.19
C ASN A 27 -6.54 1.57 -12.85
N TYR A 28 -6.16 0.30 -12.96
CA TYR A 28 -4.81 -0.20 -12.63
C TYR A 28 -3.99 -0.51 -13.89
N ALA A 29 -4.42 -0.05 -15.07
CA ALA A 29 -3.75 -0.37 -16.35
C ALA A 29 -2.26 0.05 -16.39
N ALA A 30 -1.87 1.08 -15.64
CA ALA A 30 -0.50 1.56 -15.52
C ALA A 30 0.10 1.37 -14.10
N THR A 31 -0.65 0.75 -13.19
CA THR A 31 -0.25 0.55 -11.79
C THR A 31 0.27 -0.87 -11.60
N HIS A 32 1.45 -1.00 -10.99
CA HIS A 32 2.14 -2.28 -10.84
C HIS A 32 2.25 -2.75 -9.38
N ASP A 33 1.91 -1.89 -8.43
CA ASP A 33 2.00 -2.14 -6.99
C ASP A 33 0.64 -1.88 -6.33
N ILE A 34 0.35 -2.61 -5.25
CA ILE A 34 -0.92 -2.51 -4.52
C ILE A 34 -0.69 -2.75 -3.03
N GLY A 35 -1.48 -2.09 -2.18
CA GLY A 35 -1.53 -2.32 -0.74
C GLY A 35 -1.87 -3.78 -0.40
N LYS A 36 -0.99 -4.45 0.35
CA LYS A 36 -1.15 -5.88 0.71
C LYS A 36 -1.78 -6.10 2.07
N LEU A 37 -1.57 -5.19 3.00
CA LEU A 37 -2.10 -5.28 4.36
C LEU A 37 -2.28 -3.89 5.00
N GLY A 38 -2.85 -3.88 6.19
CA GLY A 38 -3.02 -2.67 6.99
C GLY A 38 -3.90 -1.61 6.34
N ILE A 39 -3.63 -0.37 6.69
CA ILE A 39 -4.23 0.83 6.13
C ILE A 39 -4.00 0.93 4.62
N GLU A 40 -2.82 0.57 4.11
CA GLU A 40 -2.51 0.60 2.67
C GLU A 40 -3.55 -0.21 1.87
N ARG A 41 -3.83 -1.44 2.29
CA ARG A 41 -4.82 -2.28 1.61
C ARG A 41 -6.25 -1.83 1.86
N TYR A 42 -6.57 -1.41 3.08
CA TYR A 42 -7.95 -1.07 3.45
C TYR A 42 -8.41 0.22 2.77
N TYR A 43 -7.52 1.19 2.65
CA TYR A 43 -7.76 2.48 2.00
C TYR A 43 -7.16 2.57 0.58
N GLU A 44 -6.80 1.43 -0.02
CA GLU A 44 -6.23 1.35 -1.37
C GLU A 44 -7.01 2.20 -2.39
N ASP A 45 -8.34 2.09 -2.39
CA ASP A 45 -9.18 2.79 -3.38
C ASP A 45 -9.06 4.32 -3.28
N VAL A 46 -8.90 4.86 -2.07
CA VAL A 46 -8.76 6.31 -1.87
C VAL A 46 -7.32 6.76 -2.05
N LEU A 47 -6.35 5.91 -1.73
CA LEU A 47 -4.92 6.16 -1.83
C LEU A 47 -4.38 6.05 -3.26
N HIS A 48 -4.97 5.17 -4.08
CA HIS A 48 -4.56 4.94 -5.46
C HIS A 48 -4.86 6.13 -6.37
N GLY A 49 -6.03 6.75 -6.20
CA GLY A 49 -6.50 7.81 -7.08
C GLY A 49 -6.93 7.30 -8.46
N GLN A 50 -6.87 8.16 -9.47
CA GLN A 50 -7.38 7.88 -10.81
C GLN A 50 -6.27 7.92 -11.86
N THR A 51 -6.13 6.84 -12.62
CA THR A 51 -5.15 6.75 -13.69
C THR A 51 -5.56 7.62 -14.89
N GLY A 52 -4.60 8.41 -15.38
CA GLY A 52 -4.73 9.23 -16.58
C GLY A 52 -4.42 8.43 -17.85
N TYR A 53 -4.41 9.10 -19.00
CA TYR A 53 -3.99 8.49 -20.26
C TYR A 53 -3.43 9.52 -21.22
N GLU A 54 -2.63 9.04 -22.17
CA GLU A 54 -2.07 9.84 -23.25
C GLU A 54 -2.44 9.26 -24.62
N GLU A 55 -2.79 10.12 -25.56
CA GLU A 55 -2.95 9.77 -26.97
C GLU A 55 -1.64 10.11 -27.68
N VAL A 56 -0.91 9.09 -28.12
CA VAL A 56 0.39 9.22 -28.78
C VAL A 56 0.34 8.76 -30.23
N GLU A 57 0.94 9.54 -31.12
CA GLU A 57 1.14 9.21 -32.52
C GLU A 57 2.37 8.31 -32.64
N VAL A 58 2.22 7.15 -33.30
CA VAL A 58 3.30 6.18 -33.50
C VAL A 58 3.62 6.02 -34.97
N ASN A 59 4.90 5.84 -35.30
CA ASN A 59 5.32 5.53 -36.67
C ASN A 59 5.13 4.04 -37.01
N ASN A 60 5.40 3.67 -38.27
CA ASN A 60 5.34 2.28 -38.75
C ASN A 60 6.28 1.30 -38.03
N ARG A 61 7.23 1.78 -37.22
CA ARG A 61 8.12 0.97 -36.37
C ARG A 61 7.68 0.95 -34.91
N GLY A 62 6.52 1.50 -34.57
CA GLY A 62 5.96 1.54 -33.21
C GLY A 62 6.65 2.52 -32.27
N ARG A 63 7.45 3.48 -32.78
CA ARG A 63 8.06 4.52 -31.94
C ARG A 63 7.12 5.71 -31.84
N VAL A 64 6.99 6.24 -30.62
CA VAL A 64 6.26 7.48 -30.33
C VAL A 64 6.95 8.64 -31.04
N ILE A 65 6.21 9.37 -31.86
CA ILE A 65 6.69 10.55 -32.60
C ILE A 65 6.12 11.86 -32.07
N ARG A 66 4.91 11.82 -31.48
CA ARG A 66 4.24 13.01 -30.95
C ARG A 66 3.15 12.63 -29.96
N GLN A 67 2.96 13.44 -28.93
CA GLN A 67 1.79 13.36 -28.03
C GLN A 67 0.70 14.30 -28.56
N LEU A 68 -0.50 13.78 -28.84
CA LEU A 68 -1.64 14.58 -29.31
C LEU A 68 -2.44 15.18 -28.16
N LYS A 69 -2.64 14.38 -27.12
CA LYS A 69 -3.50 14.72 -25.99
C LYS A 69 -3.03 14.00 -24.74
N GLU A 70 -3.18 14.69 -23.62
CA GLU A 70 -2.91 14.15 -22.30
C GLU A 70 -4.13 14.41 -21.42
N VAL A 71 -4.55 13.38 -20.70
CA VAL A 71 -5.45 13.53 -19.55
C VAL A 71 -4.62 13.14 -18.32
N PRO A 72 -4.21 14.11 -17.49
CA PRO A 72 -3.32 13.83 -16.37
C PRO A 72 -4.01 12.93 -15.33
N PRO A 73 -3.25 12.07 -14.63
CA PRO A 73 -3.78 11.29 -13.52
C PRO A 73 -4.19 12.21 -12.37
N GLN A 74 -5.10 11.72 -11.53
CA GLN A 74 -5.44 12.36 -10.27
C GLN A 74 -4.79 11.56 -9.14
N ALA A 75 -3.94 12.24 -8.37
CA ALA A 75 -3.34 11.64 -7.18
C ALA A 75 -4.43 11.17 -6.21
N GLY A 76 -4.15 10.09 -5.48
CA GLY A 76 -5.00 9.66 -4.38
C GLY A 76 -5.07 10.70 -3.26
N HIS A 77 -5.95 10.44 -2.31
CA HIS A 77 -6.20 11.34 -1.19
C HIS A 77 -5.25 11.06 -0.04
N ASP A 78 -4.74 12.12 0.56
CA ASP A 78 -4.03 12.01 1.83
C ASP A 78 -4.99 11.58 2.94
N ILE A 79 -4.57 10.62 3.75
CA ILE A 79 -5.32 10.13 4.90
C ILE A 79 -4.66 10.58 6.20
N TYR A 80 -5.48 11.03 7.15
CA TYR A 80 -5.03 11.40 8.49
C TYR A 80 -5.44 10.32 9.48
N LEU A 81 -4.45 9.66 10.06
CA LEU A 81 -4.67 8.59 11.03
C LEU A 81 -4.75 9.15 12.45
N THR A 82 -5.42 8.40 13.33
CA THR A 82 -5.49 8.71 14.77
C THR A 82 -4.26 8.22 15.55
N LEU A 83 -3.33 7.54 14.87
CA LEU A 83 -2.14 6.97 15.47
C LEU A 83 -1.16 8.04 15.93
N ASP A 84 -0.65 7.88 17.14
CA ASP A 84 0.49 8.64 17.64
C ASP A 84 1.78 7.84 17.38
N LEU A 85 2.59 8.34 16.45
CA LEU A 85 3.85 7.72 16.04
C LEU A 85 4.80 7.51 17.23
N LYS A 86 4.91 8.49 18.14
CA LYS A 86 5.84 8.43 19.27
C LYS A 86 5.39 7.38 20.27
N LEU A 87 4.10 7.34 20.57
CA LEU A 87 3.52 6.33 21.45
C LEU A 87 3.72 4.92 20.87
N GLN A 88 3.52 4.76 19.57
CA GLN A 88 3.68 3.48 18.90
C GLN A 88 5.12 2.97 18.95
N GLN A 89 6.11 3.83 18.65
CA GLN A 89 7.54 3.50 18.74
C GLN A 89 7.97 3.17 20.18
N TYR A 90 7.42 3.89 21.16
CA TYR A 90 7.68 3.62 22.57
C TYR A 90 7.19 2.23 22.98
N ILE A 91 5.96 1.86 22.60
CA ILE A 91 5.40 0.53 22.89
C ILE A 91 6.18 -0.58 22.15
N GLU A 92 6.56 -0.36 20.89
CA GLU A 92 7.37 -1.33 20.13
C GLU A 92 8.73 -1.60 20.81
N THR A 93 9.36 -0.56 21.36
CA THR A 93 10.61 -0.67 22.13
C THR A 93 10.41 -1.43 23.44
N LEU A 94 9.31 -1.18 24.16
CA LEU A 94 8.99 -1.88 25.41
C LEU A 94 8.72 -3.38 25.21
N LEU A 95 8.15 -3.76 24.07
CA LEU A 95 7.79 -5.14 23.75
C LEU A 95 8.91 -5.91 23.02
N ALA A 96 10.09 -5.31 22.86
CA ALA A 96 11.20 -5.93 22.16
C ALA A 96 11.55 -7.32 22.73
N GLY A 97 11.65 -8.32 21.86
CA GLY A 97 11.96 -9.71 22.23
C GLY A 97 10.77 -10.53 22.76
N SER A 98 9.57 -9.95 22.87
CA SER A 98 8.37 -10.64 23.31
C SER A 98 7.38 -10.87 22.16
N ARG A 99 6.52 -11.89 22.29
CA ARG A 99 5.36 -12.08 21.44
C ARG A 99 4.15 -11.47 22.12
N ALA A 100 3.78 -10.25 21.74
CA ALA A 100 2.73 -9.48 22.40
C ALA A 100 1.99 -8.57 21.42
N ALA A 101 0.73 -8.28 21.75
CA ALA A 101 -0.09 -7.31 21.04
C ALA A 101 -0.61 -6.25 22.03
N VAL A 102 -0.60 -4.99 21.62
CA VAL A 102 -1.08 -3.86 22.41
C VAL A 102 -1.95 -2.97 21.54
N VAL A 103 -3.11 -2.61 22.07
CA VAL A 103 -4.04 -1.65 21.47
C VAL A 103 -4.27 -0.54 22.49
N VAL A 104 -4.01 0.70 22.10
CA VAL A 104 -4.31 1.90 22.88
C VAL A 104 -5.35 2.70 22.13
N THR A 105 -6.45 2.99 22.80
CA THR A 105 -7.56 3.79 22.25
C THR A 105 -7.83 5.01 23.12
N ASP A 106 -8.32 6.09 22.50
CA ASP A 106 -8.99 7.16 23.24
C ASP A 106 -10.46 6.76 23.43
N PRO A 107 -10.92 6.46 24.66
CA PRO A 107 -12.29 6.00 24.90
C PRO A 107 -13.34 7.08 24.59
N ARG A 108 -12.96 8.35 24.47
CA ARG A 108 -13.88 9.47 24.19
C ARG A 108 -14.20 9.57 22.70
N THR A 109 -13.25 9.22 21.84
CA THR A 109 -13.40 9.32 20.38
C THR A 109 -13.48 7.97 19.69
N GLY A 110 -13.06 6.90 20.36
CA GLY A 110 -12.86 5.57 19.77
C GLY A 110 -11.63 5.47 18.87
N GLY A 111 -10.83 6.53 18.76
CA GLY A 111 -9.63 6.55 17.92
C GLY A 111 -8.55 5.61 18.44
N VAL A 112 -7.83 4.96 17.52
CA VAL A 112 -6.72 4.06 17.85
C VAL A 112 -5.43 4.86 17.88
N LEU A 113 -4.89 5.10 19.08
CA LEU A 113 -3.66 5.87 19.28
C LEU A 113 -2.41 5.03 19.02
N ALA A 114 -2.46 3.72 19.32
CA ALA A 114 -1.38 2.80 18.99
C ALA A 114 -1.92 1.39 18.79
N LEU A 115 -1.43 0.70 17.75
CA LEU A 115 -1.68 -0.71 17.50
C LEU A 115 -0.34 -1.37 17.16
N VAL A 116 0.17 -2.17 18.10
CA VAL A 116 1.49 -2.80 18.01
C VAL A 116 1.33 -4.31 18.15
N SER A 117 2.00 -5.04 17.28
CA SER A 117 2.15 -6.49 17.35
C SER A 117 3.63 -6.84 17.20
N THR A 118 4.14 -7.65 18.13
CA THR A 118 5.53 -8.08 18.20
C THR A 118 5.62 -9.61 18.13
N PRO A 119 6.61 -10.20 17.45
CA PRO A 119 7.70 -9.55 16.72
C PRO A 119 7.22 -8.80 15.46
N SER A 120 7.89 -7.70 15.15
CA SER A 120 7.68 -6.87 13.97
C SER A 120 8.64 -7.29 12.85
N TYR A 121 8.42 -6.81 11.63
CA TYR A 121 9.33 -7.00 10.48
C TYR A 121 9.45 -5.69 9.70
N ASP A 122 10.51 -5.53 8.90
CA ASP A 122 10.69 -4.32 8.10
C ASP A 122 9.79 -4.37 6.85
N PRO A 123 8.78 -3.48 6.71
CA PRO A 123 7.92 -3.45 5.52
C PRO A 123 8.69 -3.08 4.25
N ASN A 124 9.81 -2.37 4.36
CA ASN A 124 10.58 -1.93 3.20
C ASN A 124 11.16 -3.12 2.42
N LEU A 125 11.32 -4.28 3.08
CA LEU A 125 11.77 -5.51 2.42
C LEU A 125 10.79 -6.01 1.34
N PHE A 126 9.52 -5.58 1.40
CA PHE A 126 8.49 -6.04 0.48
C PHE A 126 8.24 -5.09 -0.70
N VAL A 127 8.67 -3.82 -0.59
CA VAL A 127 8.38 -2.78 -1.60
C VAL A 127 9.03 -3.12 -2.94
N ASP A 128 10.33 -3.45 -2.93
CA ASP A 128 11.09 -3.79 -4.14
C ASP A 128 11.09 -5.31 -4.46
N GLY A 129 10.31 -6.09 -3.72
CA GLY A 129 10.30 -7.55 -3.79
C GLY A 129 11.30 -8.18 -2.82
N ILE A 130 10.78 -8.95 -1.87
CA ILE A 130 11.58 -9.65 -0.86
C ILE A 130 12.36 -10.82 -1.48
N SER A 131 13.61 -10.99 -1.07
CA SER A 131 14.41 -12.13 -1.47
C SER A 131 13.82 -13.43 -0.93
N SER A 132 13.88 -14.52 -1.72
CA SER A 132 13.45 -15.85 -1.28
C SER A 132 14.22 -16.37 -0.05
N LYS A 133 15.39 -15.79 0.25
CA LYS A 133 16.16 -16.08 1.47
C LYS A 133 15.51 -15.47 2.72
N ASP A 134 14.95 -14.27 2.59
CA ASP A 134 14.32 -13.53 3.68
C ASP A 134 12.84 -13.90 3.84
N TYR A 135 12.24 -14.47 2.80
CA TYR A 135 10.91 -15.08 2.80
C TYR A 135 10.94 -16.50 2.22
N PRO A 136 11.39 -17.50 2.99
CA PRO A 136 11.38 -18.88 2.53
C PRO A 136 9.93 -19.36 2.35
N PRO A 137 9.61 -20.05 1.24
CA PRO A 137 8.32 -20.71 1.09
C PRO A 137 8.15 -21.74 2.21
N CYS A 138 6.96 -21.75 2.83
CA CYS A 138 6.57 -22.67 3.89
C CYS A 138 6.72 -24.14 3.47
#